data_AF-A0A502HVW6-F1
#
_entry.id   AF-A0A502HVW6-F1
#
_cell.length_a   1.000
_cell.length_b   1.000
_cell.length_c   1.000
_cell.angle_alpha   90.00
_cell.angle_beta   90.00
_cell.angle_gamma   90.00
#
_symmetry.space_group_name_H-M   'P 1'
#
loop_
_entity.id
_entity.type
_entity.pdbx_description
1 polymer ?
#
loop_
_entity_poly.entity_id
_entity_poly.type
_entity_poly.pdbx_seq_one_letter_code
_entity_poly.pdbx_strand_id
1 'polypeptide(L)' 'MKREDVKTKHAEGMHFDTHVIVNPANTHEWIILFKKEAGRSYFLVNDNEEIESFGHLDELIHELRELGIKSAEVHF' A
#
# COMPACT_ATOMS: atom_id res chain seq x y z
N MET A 1 -4.40 2.89 -6.45
CA MET A 1 -3.24 2.73 -7.36
C MET A 1 -3.02 1.27 -7.57
N LYS A 2 -2.88 0.82 -8.82
CA LYS A 2 -2.63 -0.59 -9.12
C LYS A 2 -1.17 -0.92 -8.83
N ARG A 3 -0.88 -2.21 -8.60
CA ARG A 3 0.48 -2.72 -8.32
C ARG A 3 1.49 -2.27 -9.36
N GLU A 4 1.14 -2.38 -10.64
CA GLU A 4 2.02 -2.00 -11.75
C GLU A 4 2.28 -0.48 -11.80
N ASP A 5 1.33 0.35 -11.40
CA ASP A 5 1.55 1.80 -11.28
C ASP A 5 2.55 2.13 -10.18
N VAL A 6 2.46 1.44 -9.05
CA VAL A 6 3.37 1.60 -7.91
C VAL A 6 4.78 1.21 -8.34
N LYS A 7 4.94 0.03 -8.96
CA LYS A 7 6.23 -0.46 -9.47
C LYS A 7 6.84 0.48 -10.50
N THR A 8 6.04 0.94 -11.47
CA THR A 8 6.50 1.87 -12.52
C THR A 8 6.99 3.18 -11.91
N LYS A 9 6.21 3.80 -11.03
CA LYS A 9 6.59 5.06 -10.38
C LYS A 9 7.80 4.90 -9.47
N HIS A 10 7.90 3.77 -8.75
CA HIS A 10 9.07 3.47 -7.95
C HIS A 10 10.34 3.32 -8.81
N ALA A 11 10.24 2.64 -9.97
CA ALA A 11 11.33 2.53 -10.93
C ALA A 11 11.75 3.89 -11.53
N GLU A 12 10.81 4.83 -11.67
CA GLU A 12 11.07 6.23 -12.05
C GLU A 12 11.68 7.08 -10.91
N GLY A 13 11.93 6.49 -9.74
CA GLY A 13 12.53 7.17 -8.59
C GLY A 13 11.52 7.88 -7.68
N MET A 14 10.21 7.65 -7.84
CA MET A 14 9.21 8.18 -6.92
C MET A 14 9.29 7.43 -5.58
N HIS A 15 9.39 8.19 -4.49
CA HIS A 15 9.29 7.66 -3.14
C HIS A 15 7.88 7.85 -2.60
N PHE A 16 7.38 6.83 -1.89
CA PHE A 16 6.09 6.85 -1.21
C PHE A 16 6.33 6.70 0.29
N ASP A 17 5.81 7.64 1.06
CA ASP A 17 5.63 7.41 2.50
C ASP A 17 4.49 6.39 2.64
N THR A 18 4.84 5.18 3.05
CA THR A 18 3.90 4.05 3.04
C THR A 18 3.37 3.80 4.44
N HIS A 19 2.05 3.78 4.57
CA HIS A 19 1.36 3.49 5.81
C HIS A 19 0.59 2.19 5.67
N VAL A 20 0.67 1.35 6.69
CA VAL A 20 -0.14 0.15 6.85
C VAL A 20 -1.13 0.42 7.97
N ILE A 21 -2.41 0.33 7.67
CA ILE A 21 -3.48 0.67 8.60
C ILE A 21 -4.51 -0.45 8.66
N VAL A 22 -5.23 -0.55 9.78
CA VAL A 22 -6.37 -1.45 9.91
C VAL A 22 -7.45 -1.04 8.91
N ASN A 23 -8.04 -2.02 8.21
CA ASN A 23 -9.15 -1.79 7.29
C ASN A 23 -10.40 -1.33 8.06
N PRO A 24 -10.91 -0.11 7.83
CA PRO A 24 -12.10 0.37 8.55
C PRO A 24 -13.37 -0.43 8.23
N ALA A 25 -13.42 -1.12 7.09
CA ALA A 25 -14.55 -1.97 6.70
C ALA A 25 -14.48 -3.37 7.34
N ASN A 26 -13.29 -3.84 7.69
CA ASN A 26 -13.07 -5.11 8.39
C ASN A 26 -11.83 -5.01 9.29
N THR A 27 -12.02 -4.87 10.60
CA THR A 27 -10.92 -4.61 11.54
C THR A 27 -9.94 -5.77 11.71
N HIS A 28 -10.16 -6.91 11.06
CA HIS A 28 -9.23 -8.04 11.02
C HIS A 28 -8.30 -8.01 9.80
N GLU A 29 -8.47 -7.04 8.92
CA GLU A 29 -7.68 -6.89 7.71
C GLU A 29 -6.83 -5.62 7.74
N TRP A 30 -5.80 -5.60 6.91
CA TRP A 30 -4.87 -4.50 6.74
C TRP A 30 -4.93 -3.95 5.33
N ILE A 31 -4.74 -2.64 5.18
CA ILE A 31 -4.69 -1.96 3.88
C ILE A 31 -3.46 -1.06 3.79
N ILE A 32 -2.99 -0.84 2.56
CA ILE A 32 -1.82 -0.02 2.27
C ILE A 32 -2.25 1.37 1.78
N LEU A 33 -1.70 2.41 2.39
CA LEU A 33 -1.86 3.81 2.01
C LEU A 33 -0.50 4.40 1.61
N PHE A 34 -0.37 4.79 0.34
CA PHE A 34 0.77 5.53 -0.17
C PHE A 34 0.49 7.03 -0.04
N LYS A 35 1.28 7.73 0.76
CA LYS A 35 1.29 9.19 0.79
C LYS A 35 2.32 9.72 -0.19
N LYS A 36 1.95 10.80 -0.86
CA LYS A 36 2.82 11.56 -1.75
C LYS A 36 2.94 13.00 -1.23
N GLU A 37 4.05 13.63 -1.58
CA GLU A 37 4.21 15.08 -1.45
C GLU A 37 3.04 15.83 -2.13
N ALA A 38 2.70 17.00 -1.59
CA ALA A 38 1.52 17.82 -1.93
C ALA A 38 0.17 17.28 -1.44
N GLY A 39 0.15 16.45 -0.39
CA GLY A 39 -1.07 16.10 0.35
C GLY A 39 -1.99 15.11 -0.36
N ARG A 40 -1.50 14.42 -1.40
CA ARG A 40 -2.25 13.36 -2.09
C ARG A 40 -1.88 12.01 -1.50
N SER A 41 -2.89 11.20 -1.23
CA SER A 41 -2.70 9.83 -0.77
C SER A 41 -3.51 8.86 -1.62
N TYR A 42 -3.01 7.64 -1.77
CA TYR A 42 -3.59 6.62 -2.62
C TYR A 42 -3.60 5.28 -1.90
N PHE A 43 -4.71 4.57 -1.95
CA PHE A 43 -4.75 3.17 -1.53
C PHE A 43 -4.19 2.25 -2.60
N LEU A 44 -3.62 1.11 -2.21
CA LEU A 44 -3.42 0.00 -3.14
C LEU A 44 -4.79 -0.58 -3.53
N VAL A 45 -5.00 -0.84 -4.82
CA VAL A 45 -6.25 -1.44 -5.32
C VAL A 45 -5.98 -2.64 -6.22
N ASN A 46 -6.93 -3.56 -6.24
CA ASN A 46 -6.95 -4.74 -7.10
C ASN A 46 -7.37 -4.37 -8.54
N ASP A 47 -7.49 -5.37 -9.41
CA ASP A 47 -7.88 -5.16 -10.81
C ASP A 47 -9.32 -4.67 -10.99
N ASN A 48 -10.20 -4.97 -10.03
CA ASN A 48 -11.59 -4.51 -9.96
C ASN A 48 -11.73 -3.10 -9.35
N GLU A 49 -10.61 -2.41 -9.11
CA GLU A 49 -10.55 -1.09 -8.47
C GLU A 49 -11.01 -1.05 -7.00
N GLU A 50 -11.10 -2.22 -6.36
CA GLU A 50 -11.39 -2.32 -4.94
C GLU A 50 -10.10 -2.19 -4.12
N ILE A 51 -10.21 -1.66 -2.90
CA ILE A 51 -9.04 -1.56 -2.00
C ILE A 51 -8.53 -2.96 -1.72
N GLU A 52 -7.24 -3.15 -1.96
CA GLU A 52 -6.57 -4.41 -1.63
C GLU A 52 -6.45 -4.52 -0.11
N SER A 53 -6.98 -5.61 0.46
CA SER A 53 -6.91 -5.89 1.89
C SER A 53 -6.25 -7.25 2.16
N PHE A 54 -5.59 -7.34 3.31
CA PHE A 54 -4.77 -8.50 3.68
C PHE A 54 -5.21 -8.99 5.06
N GLY A 55 -5.48 -10.29 5.19
CA GLY A 55 -5.87 -10.88 6.47
C GLY A 55 -4.72 -10.95 7.48
N HIS A 56 -3.49 -11.03 6.97
CA HIS A 56 -2.29 -11.15 7.80
C HIS A 56 -1.21 -10.15 7.39
N LEU A 57 -0.46 -9.66 8.39
CA LEU A 57 0.56 -8.63 8.18
C LEU A 57 1.78 -9.17 7.40
N ASP A 58 2.09 -10.46 7.52
CA ASP A 58 3.15 -11.13 6.79
C ASP A 58 2.87 -11.20 5.27
N GLU A 59 1.63 -11.49 4.88
CA GLU A 59 1.18 -11.39 3.48
C GLU A 59 1.36 -9.97 2.93
N LEU A 60 0.96 -8.97 3.71
CA LEU A 60 1.12 -7.57 3.36
C LEU A 60 2.61 -7.19 3.21
N ILE A 61 3.47 -7.64 4.13
CA ILE A 61 4.92 -7.39 4.05
C ILE A 61 5.53 -8.01 2.79
N HIS A 62 5.05 -9.19 2.39
CA HIS A 62 5.46 -9.81 1.13
C HIS A 62 5.07 -8.93 -0.07
N GLU A 63 3.83 -8.43 -0.09
CA GLU A 63 3.37 -7.50 -1.14
C GLU A 63 4.23 -6.22 -1.18
N LEU A 64 4.51 -5.58 -0.03
CA LEU A 64 5.37 -4.39 0.03
C LEU A 64 6.75 -4.64 -0.59
N ARG A 65 7.33 -5.83 -0.36
CA ARG A 65 8.61 -6.22 -0.94
C ARG A 65 8.52 -6.35 -2.47
N GLU A 66 7.48 -7.01 -2.98
CA GLU A 66 7.25 -7.16 -4.42
C GLU A 66 6.99 -5.81 -5.13
N LEU A 67 6.42 -4.84 -4.40
CA LEU A 67 6.25 -3.46 -4.87
C LEU A 67 7.54 -2.62 -4.82
N GLY A 68 8.62 -3.15 -4.22
CA GLY A 68 9.88 -2.43 -4.04
C GLY A 68 9.88 -1.42 -2.88
N ILE A 69 8.85 -1.44 -2.03
CA ILE A 69 8.74 -0.53 -0.89
C ILE A 69 9.73 -0.95 0.20
N LYS A 70 10.57 0.00 0.62
CA LYS A 70 11.67 -0.28 1.57
C LYS A 70 11.29 -0.06 3.03
N SER A 71 10.28 0.76 3.30
CA SER A 71 9.84 1.11 4.65
C SER A 71 8.35 1.42 4.66
N ALA A 72 7.68 1.02 5.73
CA ALA A 72 6.30 1.39 5.99
C ALA A 72 6.06 1.60 7.49
N GLU A 73 5.17 2.53 7.83
CA GLU A 73 4.71 2.77 9.18
C GLU A 73 3.42 2.00 9.46
N VAL A 74 3.39 1.23 10.55
CA VAL A 74 2.19 0.49 10.96
C VAL A 74 1.41 1.32 11.97
N HIS A 75 0.12 1.53 11.71
CA HIS A 75 -0.81 2.20 12.61
C HIS A 75 -1.87 1.23 13.09
N PHE A 76 -1.99 1.13 14.41
CA PHE A 76 -2.95 0.32 15.13
C PHE A 76 -4.18 1.16 15.53
#